data_AF-A0A525PRY7-F1
#
_entry.id   AF-A0A525PRY7-F1
#
_cell.length_a   1.000
_cell.length_b   1.000
_cell.length_c   1.000
_cell.angle_alpha   90.00
_cell.angle_beta   90.00
_cell.angle_gamma   90.00
#
_symmetry.space_group_name_H-M   'P 1'
#
loop_
_entity.id
_entity.type
_entity.pdbx_description
1 polymer ?
#
loop_
_entity_poly.entity_id
_entity_poly.type
_entity_poly.pdbx_seq_one_letter_code
_entity_poly.pdbx_strand_id
1 'polypeptide(L)'
;FLHYYLSPRRCVENLIKAAQLQGADIGMNRVMQMPGKVWSINQLIAAMTNVAGSGPARLIRWDPQPEIKRIVTGWRWDIHADKAERLGLKADLSFEDNIRYYLEDDRP
;
A
#
# COMPACT_ATOMS: atom_id res chain seq x y z
N PHE A 1 -14.15 5.28 -2.38
CA PHE A 1 -12.84 5.82 -2.79
C PHE A 1 -11.86 4.66 -2.79
N LEU A 2 -11.34 4.28 -3.95
CA LEU A 2 -10.34 3.22 -4.11
C LEU A 2 -8.97 3.86 -4.24
N HIS A 3 -7.97 3.22 -3.66
CA HIS A 3 -6.60 3.67 -3.78
C HIS A 3 -5.63 2.49 -3.74
N TYR A 4 -4.46 2.69 -4.34
CA TYR A 4 -3.41 1.69 -4.45
C TYR A 4 -2.41 1.88 -3.32
N TYR A 5 -2.17 0.84 -2.53
CA TYR A 5 -1.33 0.94 -1.33
C TYR A 5 -0.25 -0.13 -1.30
N LEU A 6 0.83 0.22 -0.63
CA LEU A 6 1.94 -0.65 -0.26
C LEU A 6 2.41 -0.25 1.14
N SER A 7 2.56 -1.22 2.03
CA SER A 7 3.07 -0.96 3.38
C SER A 7 4.51 -0.45 3.36
N PRO A 8 4.92 0.40 4.32
CA PRO A 8 6.31 0.80 4.45
C PRO A 8 7.27 -0.40 4.57
N ARG A 9 6.90 -1.41 5.38
CA ARG A 9 7.70 -2.62 5.57
C ARG A 9 7.92 -3.37 4.26
N ARG A 10 6.87 -3.61 3.48
CA ARG A 10 6.98 -4.26 2.16
C ARG A 10 7.71 -3.38 1.13
N CYS A 11 7.54 -2.06 1.18
CA CYS A 11 8.28 -1.12 0.34
C CYS A 11 9.79 -1.25 0.57
N VAL A 12 10.24 -1.28 1.83
CA VAL A 12 11.65 -1.46 2.20
C VAL A 12 12.17 -2.81 1.71
N GLU A 13 11.44 -3.91 1.95
CA GLU A 13 11.82 -5.24 1.45
C GLU A 13 11.98 -5.27 -0.08
N ASN A 14 11.04 -4.65 -0.80
CA ASN A 14 11.11 -4.55 -2.26
C ASN A 14 12.27 -3.68 -2.75
N LEU A 15 12.59 -2.58 -2.05
CA LEU A 15 13.74 -1.73 -2.37
C LEU A 15 15.05 -2.50 -2.21
N ILE A 16 15.21 -3.22 -1.10
CA ILE A 16 16.39 -4.08 -0.86
C ILE A 16 16.49 -5.14 -1.96
N LYS A 17 15.38 -5.82 -2.29
CA LYS A 17 15.36 -6.82 -3.36
C LYS A 17 15.71 -6.21 -4.72
N ALA A 18 15.13 -5.04 -5.05
CA ALA A 18 15.38 -4.34 -6.30
C ALA A 18 16.85 -3.95 -6.47
N ALA A 19 17.52 -3.56 -5.38
CA ALA A 19 18.94 -3.23 -5.38
C ALA A 19 19.84 -4.45 -5.67
N GLN A 20 19.33 -5.67 -5.52
CA GLN A 20 20.05 -6.92 -5.76
C GLN A 20 19.74 -7.57 -7.12
N LEU A 21 18.83 -6.99 -7.91
CA LEU A 21 18.47 -7.52 -9.22
C LEU A 21 19.61 -7.33 -10.23
N GLN A 22 19.79 -8.31 -11.11
CA GLN A 22 20.70 -8.15 -12.23
C GLN A 22 20.15 -7.11 -13.20
N GLY A 23 21.01 -6.18 -13.65
CA GLY A 23 20.58 -5.10 -14.53
C GLY A 23 19.97 -5.59 -15.84
N ALA A 24 20.43 -6.74 -16.34
CA ALA A 24 19.89 -7.39 -17.54
C ALA A 24 18.43 -7.82 -17.37
N ASP A 25 18.03 -8.31 -16.19
CA ASP A 25 16.65 -8.75 -15.91
C ASP A 25 15.69 -7.55 -15.87
N ILE A 26 16.16 -6.39 -15.43
CA ILE A 26 15.38 -5.14 -15.44
C ILE A 26 15.18 -4.65 -16.89
N GLY A 27 16.17 -4.85 -17.75
CA GLY A 27 16.17 -4.37 -19.14
C GLY A 27 16.41 -2.86 -19.26
N MET A 28 16.19 -2.33 -20.47
CA MET A 28 16.52 -0.93 -20.80
C MET A 28 15.70 0.09 -20.03
N ASN A 29 14.39 -0.13 -19.89
CA ASN A 29 13.53 0.75 -19.10
C ASN A 29 13.71 0.41 -17.61
N ARG A 30 14.40 1.26 -16.85
CA ARG A 30 14.63 1.03 -15.41
C ARG A 30 13.47 1.45 -14.52
N VAL A 31 12.43 2.08 -15.08
CA VAL A 31 11.24 2.49 -14.34
C VAL A 31 10.29 1.30 -14.24
N MET A 32 9.81 1.03 -13.03
CA MET A 32 8.77 0.04 -12.76
C MET A 32 7.94 0.48 -11.56
N GLN A 33 6.66 0.16 -11.59
CA GLN A 33 5.77 0.37 -10.47
C GLN A 33 6.03 -0.66 -9.38
N MET A 34 6.09 -0.25 -8.11
CA MET A 34 6.14 -1.22 -7.01
C MET A 34 4.80 -1.96 -6.85
N PRO A 35 4.84 -3.27 -6.58
CA PRO A 35 3.63 -4.05 -6.40
C PRO A 35 2.96 -3.69 -5.09
N GLY A 36 1.69 -3.32 -5.19
CA GLY A 36 0.77 -3.00 -4.11
C GLY A 36 -0.62 -3.58 -4.42
N LYS A 37 -1.60 -3.24 -3.59
CA LYS A 37 -2.99 -3.68 -3.77
C LYS A 37 -3.96 -2.52 -3.67
N VAL A 38 -5.12 -2.70 -4.30
CA VAL A 38 -6.21 -1.74 -4.26
C VAL A 38 -7.12 -2.05 -3.09
N TRP A 39 -7.38 -1.03 -2.26
CA TRP A 39 -8.36 -1.10 -1.19
C TRP A 39 -9.23 0.15 -1.17
N SER A 40 -10.46 -0.03 -0.69
CA SER A 40 -11.36 1.07 -0.35
C SER A 40 -11.20 1.50 1.09
N ILE A 41 -11.52 2.76 1.41
CA ILE A 41 -11.49 3.25 2.80
C ILE A 41 -12.32 2.35 3.74
N ASN A 42 -13.46 1.83 3.29
CA ASN A 42 -14.27 0.91 4.09
C ASN A 42 -13.53 -0.41 4.40
N GLN A 43 -12.77 -0.95 3.44
CA GLN A 43 -11.95 -2.15 3.66
C GLN A 43 -10.79 -1.86 4.63
N LEU A 44 -10.15 -0.68 4.54
CA LEU A 44 -9.14 -0.27 5.51
C LEU A 44 -9.72 -0.21 6.93
N ILE A 45 -10.88 0.42 7.11
CA ILE A 45 -11.56 0.52 8.42
C ILE A 45 -11.94 -0.86 8.96
N ALA A 46 -12.44 -1.75 8.09
CA ALA A 46 -12.76 -3.12 8.47
C ALA A 46 -11.51 -3.89 8.93
N ALA A 47 -10.42 -3.84 8.17
CA ALA A 47 -9.16 -4.48 8.52
C ALA A 47 -8.60 -3.96 9.86
N MET A 48 -8.62 -2.64 10.06
CA MET A 48 -8.24 -2.03 11.34
C MET A 48 -9.13 -2.52 12.49
N THR A 49 -10.44 -2.58 12.27
CA THR A 49 -11.41 -3.04 13.28
C THR A 49 -11.22 -4.51 13.64
N ASN A 50 -10.91 -5.37 12.67
CA ASN A 50 -10.64 -6.78 12.90
C ASN A 50 -9.38 -7.00 13.75
N VAL A 51 -8.35 -6.19 13.54
CA VAL A 51 -7.05 -6.34 14.23
C VAL A 51 -7.05 -5.64 15.60
N ALA A 52 -7.53 -4.40 15.67
CA ALA A 52 -7.40 -3.53 16.83
C ALA A 52 -8.71 -3.34 17.62
N GLY A 53 -9.80 -3.98 17.20
CA GLY A 53 -11.13 -3.84 17.77
C GLY A 53 -11.88 -2.56 17.33
N SER A 54 -13.09 -2.36 17.85
CA SER A 54 -13.96 -1.25 17.42
C SER A 54 -13.57 0.14 17.94
N GLY A 55 -12.65 0.22 18.92
CA GLY A 55 -12.26 1.48 19.57
C GLY A 55 -11.78 2.54 18.57
N PRO A 56 -10.71 2.26 17.78
CA PRO A 56 -10.17 3.22 16.82
C PRO A 56 -11.18 3.66 15.76
N ALA A 57 -12.05 2.76 15.30
CA ALA A 57 -13.06 3.09 14.29
C ALA A 57 -14.07 4.16 14.78
N ARG A 58 -14.34 4.23 16.09
CA ARG A 58 -15.23 5.25 16.69
C ARG A 58 -14.62 6.66 16.69
N LEU A 59 -13.32 6.77 16.50
CA LEU A 59 -12.62 8.06 16.47
C LEU A 59 -12.62 8.68 15.07
N ILE A 60 -13.00 7.93 14.04
CA ILE A 60 -13.01 8.39 12.65
C ILE A 60 -14.07 9.49 12.48
N ARG A 61 -13.66 10.61 11.88
CA ARG A 61 -14.54 11.69 11.46
C ARG A 61 -14.45 11.86 9.95
N TRP A 62 -15.61 12.07 9.33
CA TRP A 62 -15.70 12.34 7.90
C TRP A 62 -15.79 13.85 7.69
N ASP A 63 -14.68 14.45 7.29
CA ASP A 63 -14.57 15.89 7.02
C ASP A 63 -14.21 16.10 5.54
N PRO A 64 -15.17 16.43 4.66
CA PRO A 64 -14.91 16.59 3.24
C PRO A 64 -14.01 17.80 2.96
N GLN A 65 -12.88 17.57 2.28
CA GLN A 65 -11.96 18.62 1.85
C GLN A 65 -11.93 18.69 0.30
N PRO A 66 -12.70 19.62 -0.33
CA PRO A 66 -12.89 19.66 -1.77
C PRO A 66 -11.60 19.79 -2.59
N GLU A 67 -10.66 20.60 -2.10
CA GLU A 67 -9.35 20.83 -2.71
C GLU A 67 -8.48 19.58 -2.73
N ILE A 68 -8.44 18.83 -1.61
CA ILE A 68 -7.74 17.54 -1.54
C ILE A 68 -8.44 16.53 -2.44
N LYS A 69 -9.77 16.44 -2.34
CA LYS A 69 -10.58 15.53 -3.14
C LYS A 69 -10.31 15.71 -4.63
N ARG A 70 -10.17 16.94 -5.11
CA ARG A 70 -9.84 17.24 -6.52
C ARG A 70 -8.50 16.64 -6.93
N ILE A 71 -7.48 16.70 -6.07
CA ILE A 71 -6.15 16.14 -6.36
C ILE A 71 -6.22 14.62 -6.37
N VAL A 72 -6.71 14.01 -5.28
CA VAL A 72 -6.64 12.56 -5.09
C VAL A 72 -7.59 11.78 -6.00
N THR A 73 -8.68 12.41 -6.49
CA THR A 73 -9.59 11.78 -7.46
C THR A 73 -8.94 11.64 -8.84
N GLY A 74 -7.93 12.46 -9.15
CA GLY A 74 -7.17 12.34 -10.40
C GLY A 74 -6.17 11.19 -10.40
N TRP A 75 -5.87 10.59 -9.24
CA TRP A 75 -4.90 9.52 -9.13
C TRP A 75 -5.49 8.20 -9.61
N ARG A 76 -4.75 7.49 -10.47
CA ARG A 76 -5.11 6.13 -10.88
C ARG A 76 -4.97 5.20 -9.69
N TRP A 77 -5.95 4.33 -9.50
CA TRP A 77 -5.91 3.25 -8.52
C TRP A 77 -5.78 1.89 -9.19
N ASP A 78 -6.23 1.75 -10.44
CA ASP A 78 -6.04 0.55 -11.24
C ASP A 78 -4.64 0.56 -11.84
N ILE A 79 -3.69 -0.01 -11.10
CA ILE A 79 -2.27 0.03 -11.42
C ILE A 79 -1.76 -1.42 -11.49
N HIS A 80 -1.12 -1.75 -12.61
CA HIS A 80 -0.51 -3.05 -12.86
C HIS A 80 1.01 -2.99 -12.65
N ALA A 81 1.52 -3.83 -11.75
CA ALA A 81 2.93 -3.89 -11.39
C ALA A 81 3.64 -5.12 -11.98
N ASP A 82 3.13 -5.67 -13.09
CA ASP A 82 3.51 -6.97 -13.67
C ASP A 82 5.03 -7.12 -13.84
N LYS A 83 5.72 -6.04 -14.21
CA LYS A 83 7.17 -6.05 -14.37
C LYS A 83 7.88 -6.32 -13.05
N ALA A 84 7.51 -5.60 -11.99
CA ALA A 84 8.12 -5.76 -10.68
C ALA A 84 7.78 -7.13 -10.08
N GLU A 85 6.55 -7.61 -10.29
CA GLU A 85 6.13 -8.95 -9.86
C GLU A 85 6.94 -10.06 -10.54
N ARG A 86 7.17 -9.97 -11.86
CA ARG A 86 8.05 -10.92 -12.57
C ARG A 86 9.50 -10.90 -12.07
N LEU A 87 9.95 -9.75 -11.55
CA LEU A 87 11.27 -9.61 -10.92
C LEU A 87 11.30 -10.07 -9.45
N GLY A 88 10.18 -10.61 -8.95
CA GLY A 88 10.06 -11.20 -7.62
C GLY A 88 9.80 -10.19 -6.50
N LEU A 89 9.50 -8.93 -6.84
CA LEU A 89 8.95 -7.97 -5.86
C LEU A 89 7.51 -8.37 -5.53
N LYS A 90 7.03 -8.02 -4.34
CA LYS A 90 5.74 -8.50 -3.83
C LYS A 90 4.90 -7.39 -3.23
N ALA A 91 3.58 -7.49 -3.37
CA ALA A 91 2.63 -6.66 -2.62
C ALA A 91 2.40 -7.24 -1.21
N ASP A 92 1.72 -6.47 -0.36
CA ASP A 92 1.22 -7.01 0.91
C ASP A 92 0.18 -8.11 0.69
N LEU A 93 0.12 -9.08 1.60
CA LEU A 93 -0.88 -10.14 1.56
C LEU A 93 -2.26 -9.59 1.95
N SER A 94 -2.32 -8.83 3.03
CA SER A 94 -3.54 -8.21 3.54
C SER A 94 -3.27 -6.82 4.12
N PHE A 95 -4.31 -5.99 4.22
CA PHE A 95 -4.18 -4.72 4.94
C PHE A 95 -4.17 -4.92 6.47
N GLU A 96 -4.67 -6.05 6.97
CA GLU A 96 -4.58 -6.39 8.40
C GLU A 96 -3.14 -6.57 8.85
N ASP A 97 -2.29 -7.19 8.01
CA ASP A 97 -0.86 -7.30 8.31
C ASP A 97 -0.21 -5.92 8.43
N ASN A 98 -0.60 -4.97 7.57
CA ASN A 98 -0.10 -3.59 7.65
C ASN A 98 -0.47 -2.94 8.99
N ILE A 99 -1.67 -3.21 9.52
CA ILE A 99 -2.07 -2.75 10.85
C ILE A 99 -1.25 -3.44 11.94
N ARG A 100 -1.02 -4.76 11.84
CA ARG A 100 -0.17 -5.50 12.78
C ARG A 100 1.26 -4.93 12.79
N TYR A 101 1.82 -4.58 11.64
CA TYR A 101 3.15 -3.97 11.53
C TYR A 101 3.20 -2.62 12.24
N TYR A 102 2.21 -1.75 12.04
CA TYR A 102 2.13 -0.48 12.77
C TYR A 102 2.05 -0.69 14.29
N LEU A 103 1.27 -1.68 14.75
CA LEU A 103 1.15 -1.98 16.17
C LEU A 103 2.45 -2.52 16.78
N GLU A 104 3.27 -3.20 15.98
CA GLU A 104 4.57 -3.76 16.38
C GLU A 104 5.68 -2.69 16.39
N ASP A 105 5.73 -1.85 15.35
CA ASP A 105 6.87 -0.96 15.10
C ASP A 105 6.67 0.45 15.67
N ASP A 106 5.45 0.98 15.62
CA ASP A 106 5.19 2.42 15.71
C ASP A 106 4.23 2.81 16.84
N ARG A 107 3.56 1.84 17.47
CA ARG A 107 2.63 2.13 18.57
C ARG A 107 3.41 2.67 19.79
N PRO A 108 3.07 3.87 20.31
CA PRO A 108 3.68 4.41 21.51
C PRO A 108 3.42 3.56 22.76
#